data_AF-A0A8T4SG40-F1
#
_entry.id   AF-A0A8T4SG40-F1
#
_cell.length_a   1.000
_cell.length_b   1.000
_cell.length_c   1.000
_cell.angle_alpha   90.00
_cell.angle_beta   90.00
_cell.angle_gamma   90.00
#
_symmetry.space_group_name_H-M   'P 1'
#
loop_
_entity.id
_entity.type
_entity.pdbx_description
1 polymer ?
#
loop_
_entity_poly.entity_id
_entity_poly.type
_entity_poly.pdbx_seq_one_letter_code
_entity_poly.pdbx_strand_id
1 'polypeptide(L)'
;MQSLNKLAAVDKWRKMPKKKGTVKSVTLTKTGNIRVTFEDNSKAYVLKKNKNLFEVAEKLKQNDVISIATRRYLGKMYCTRIVKK
;
A
#
# COMPACT_ATOMS: atom_id res chain seq x y z
N MET A 1 -15.81 -15.85 -19.68
CA MET A 1 -15.50 -14.41 -19.47
C MET A 1 -14.80 -14.07 -18.14
N GLN A 2 -14.92 -14.86 -17.06
CA GLN A 2 -14.27 -14.53 -15.77
C GLN A 2 -12.72 -14.58 -15.78
N SER A 3 -12.10 -15.34 -16.69
CA SER A 3 -10.64 -15.49 -16.79
C SER A 3 -9.94 -14.26 -17.39
N LEU A 4 -10.49 -13.69 -18.47
CA LEU A 4 -9.98 -12.47 -19.12
C LEU A 4 -10.00 -11.25 -18.18
N ASN A 5 -11.07 -11.08 -17.39
CA ASN A 5 -11.16 -10.00 -16.41
C ASN A 5 -10.15 -10.14 -15.26
N LYS A 6 -9.87 -11.37 -14.80
CA LYS A 6 -8.81 -11.63 -13.82
C LYS A 6 -7.42 -11.27 -14.39
N LEU A 7 -7.13 -11.66 -15.62
CA LEU A 7 -5.87 -11.34 -16.29
C LEU A 7 -5.70 -9.83 -16.50
N ALA A 8 -6.72 -9.14 -16.99
CA ALA A 8 -6.71 -7.69 -17.17
C ALA A 8 -6.56 -6.91 -15.86
N ALA A 9 -7.16 -7.39 -14.77
CA ALA A 9 -6.94 -6.83 -13.44
C ALA A 9 -5.47 -7.01 -13.03
N VAL A 10 -4.93 -8.24 -13.11
CA VAL A 10 -3.52 -8.54 -12.79
C VAL A 10 -2.55 -7.70 -13.61
N ASP A 11 -2.82 -7.46 -14.90
CA ASP A 11 -2.01 -6.62 -15.77
C ASP A 11 -2.05 -5.13 -15.37
N LYS A 12 -3.23 -4.61 -14.98
CA LYS A 12 -3.34 -3.27 -14.40
C LYS A 12 -2.46 -3.11 -13.16
N TRP A 13 -2.38 -4.12 -12.30
CA TRP A 13 -1.51 -4.10 -11.11
C TRP A 13 -0.02 -4.15 -11.45
N ARG A 14 0.38 -4.88 -12.49
CA ARG A 14 1.78 -4.95 -12.93
C ARG A 14 2.32 -3.59 -13.34
N LYS A 15 1.45 -2.75 -13.94
CA LYS A 15 1.77 -1.40 -14.43
C LYS A 15 1.66 -0.30 -13.35
N MET A 16 1.18 -0.61 -12.15
CA MET A 16 1.11 0.39 -11.07
C MET A 16 2.50 0.72 -10.53
N PRO A 17 2.75 1.99 -10.14
CA PRO A 17 3.95 2.36 -9.40
C PRO A 17 4.10 1.51 -8.13
N LYS A 18 5.21 0.79 -8.05
CA LYS A 18 5.55 -0.04 -6.88
C LYS A 18 6.63 0.67 -6.08
N LYS A 19 6.43 0.74 -4.77
CA LYS A 19 7.47 1.15 -3.83
C LYS A 19 7.90 -0.06 -3.04
N LYS A 20 9.18 -0.39 -3.14
CA LYS A 20 9.83 -1.38 -2.28
C LYS A 20 10.71 -0.64 -1.28
N GLY A 21 10.66 -1.02 -0.02
CA GLY A 21 11.51 -0.42 1.00
C GLY A 21 11.24 -0.97 2.38
N THR A 22 12.09 -0.55 3.30
CA THR A 22 12.00 -0.85 4.73
C THR A 22 11.03 0.12 5.40
N VAL A 23 10.15 -0.40 6.25
CA VAL A 23 9.22 0.40 7.06
C VAL A 23 10.01 1.11 8.16
N LYS A 24 9.95 2.44 8.16
CA LYS A 24 10.47 3.28 9.25
C LYS A 24 9.45 3.43 10.36
N SER A 25 8.19 3.73 10.02
CA SER A 25 7.12 3.87 11.00
C SER A 25 5.74 3.70 10.38
N VAL A 26 4.77 3.33 11.21
CA VAL A 26 3.36 3.23 10.85
C VAL A 26 2.57 4.09 11.82
N THR A 27 1.76 5.02 11.30
CA THR A 27 1.02 5.99 12.12
C THR A 27 -0.42 6.13 11.66
N LEU A 28 -1.33 6.36 12.61
CA LEU A 28 -2.71 6.70 12.29
C LEU A 28 -2.81 8.20 11.95
N THR A 29 -3.51 8.52 10.86
CA THR A 29 -3.79 9.90 10.47
C THR A 29 -5.03 10.44 11.18
N LYS A 30 -5.21 11.77 11.23
CA LYS A 30 -6.43 12.41 11.77
C LYS A 30 -7.73 11.86 11.16
N THR A 31 -7.68 11.43 9.90
CA THR A 31 -8.83 10.84 9.17
C THR A 31 -9.08 9.35 9.47
N GLY A 32 -8.27 8.72 10.33
CA GLY A 32 -8.34 7.30 10.65
C GLY A 32 -7.73 6.38 9.59
N ASN A 33 -7.00 6.92 8.61
CA ASN A 33 -6.23 6.14 7.64
C ASN A 33 -4.85 5.83 8.21
N ILE A 34 -4.24 4.73 7.78
CA ILE A 34 -2.85 4.41 8.15
C ILE A 34 -1.89 5.09 7.18
N ARG A 35 -0.81 5.63 7.72
CA ARG A 35 0.32 6.19 6.98
C ARG A 35 1.55 5.35 7.29
N VAL A 36 2.04 4.66 6.27
CA VAL A 36 3.31 3.94 6.28
C VAL A 36 4.39 4.89 5.79
N THR A 37 5.42 5.08 6.61
CA THR A 37 6.61 5.87 6.26
C THR A 37 7.76 4.92 6.05
N PHE A 38 8.45 5.08 4.92
CA PHE A 38 9.64 4.31 4.58
C PHE A 38 10.90 5.00 5.09
N GLU A 39 12.03 4.29 5.09
CA GLU A 39 13.33 4.85 5.52
C GLU A 39 13.75 6.09 4.71
N ASP A 40 13.46 6.11 3.42
CA ASP A 40 13.70 7.25 2.51
C ASP A 40 12.71 8.42 2.72
N ASN A 41 11.96 8.41 3.82
CA ASN A 41 10.90 9.36 4.17
C ASN A 41 9.73 9.42 3.19
N SER A 42 9.68 8.53 2.19
CA SER A 42 8.50 8.40 1.34
C SER A 42 7.32 7.87 2.15
N LYS A 43 6.11 8.23 1.72
CA LYS A 43 4.87 7.97 2.47
C LYS A 43 3.87 7.26 1.58
N ALA A 44 3.19 6.28 2.15
CA ALA A 44 2.06 5.65 1.53
C ALA A 44 0.87 5.56 2.49
N TYR A 45 -0.32 5.80 1.95
CA TYR A 45 -1.55 5.91 2.73
C TYR A 45 -2.45 4.72 2.48
N VAL A 46 -2.88 4.05 3.54
CA VAL A 46 -3.80 2.92 3.50
C VAL A 46 -5.16 3.41 4.01
N LEU A 47 -6.17 3.32 3.15
CA LEU A 47 -7.51 3.79 3.50
C LEU A 47 -8.21 2.80 4.43
N LYS A 48 -8.84 3.31 5.51
CA LYS A 48 -9.64 2.49 6.44
C LYS A 48 -10.78 1.72 5.77
N LYS A 49 -11.30 2.25 4.66
CA LYS A 49 -12.36 1.59 3.87
C LYS A 49 -11.90 0.28 3.23
N ASN A 50 -10.60 0.09 3.06
CA ASN A 50 -10.02 -1.14 2.54
C ASN A 50 -9.54 -2.02 3.69
N LYS A 51 -10.49 -2.69 4.36
CA LYS A 51 -10.27 -3.46 5.60
C LYS A 51 -9.08 -4.43 5.48
N ASN A 52 -9.01 -5.19 4.39
CA ASN A 52 -7.94 -6.15 4.15
C ASN A 52 -6.54 -5.51 4.15
N LEU A 53 -6.37 -4.38 3.47
CA LEU A 53 -5.07 -3.68 3.45
C LEU A 53 -4.79 -2.99 4.78
N PHE A 54 -5.84 -2.50 5.44
CA PHE A 54 -5.72 -1.81 6.71
C PHE A 54 -5.19 -2.75 7.80
N GLU A 55 -5.80 -3.93 7.96
CA GLU A 55 -5.34 -4.96 8.91
C GLU A 55 -3.90 -5.42 8.65
N VAL A 56 -3.52 -5.55 7.37
CA VAL A 56 -2.13 -5.86 7.00
C VAL A 56 -1.19 -4.73 7.41
N ALA A 57 -1.60 -3.48 7.18
CA ALA A 57 -0.80 -2.31 7.52
C ALA A 57 -0.66 -2.10 9.04
N GLU A 58 -1.67 -2.45 9.84
CA GLU A 58 -1.59 -2.41 11.31
C GLU A 58 -0.56 -3.39 11.87
N LYS A 59 -0.38 -4.54 11.22
CA LYS A 59 0.58 -5.57 11.63
C LYS A 59 2.01 -5.27 11.21
N LEU A 60 2.25 -4.22 10.42
CA LEU A 60 3.59 -3.82 10.00
C LEU A 60 4.38 -3.24 11.16
N LYS A 61 5.62 -3.68 11.30
CA LYS A 61 6.57 -3.21 12.30
C LYS A 61 7.69 -2.41 11.64
N GLN A 62 8.39 -1.61 12.45
CA GLN A 62 9.63 -1.00 12.02
C GLN A 62 10.62 -2.09 11.55
N ASN A 63 11.39 -1.80 10.51
CA ASN A 63 12.34 -2.69 9.83
C ASN A 63 11.72 -3.79 8.96
N ASP A 64 10.38 -3.87 8.84
CA ASP A 64 9.75 -4.79 7.88
C ASP A 64 10.09 -4.39 6.43
N VAL A 65 10.50 -5.36 5.61
CA VAL A 65 10.74 -5.16 4.18
C VAL A 65 9.45 -5.43 3.42
N ILE A 66 8.89 -4.39 2.80
CA ILE A 66 7.62 -4.50 2.07
C ILE A 66 7.73 -3.98 0.64
N SER A 67 6.84 -4.48 -0.20
CA SER A 67 6.56 -3.96 -1.54
C SER A 67 5.10 -3.53 -1.60
N ILE A 68 4.85 -2.25 -1.78
CA ILE A 68 3.51 -1.69 -1.94
C ILE A 68 3.25 -1.28 -3.38
N ALA A 69 2.09 -1.64 -3.91
CA ALA A 69 1.57 -1.01 -5.12
C ALA A 69 0.79 0.24 -4.71
N THR A 70 1.03 1.35 -5.41
CA THR A 70 0.46 2.65 -5.06
C THR A 70 -0.24 3.29 -6.25
N ARG A 71 -1.25 4.12 -5.97
CA ARG A 71 -1.91 4.99 -6.94
C ARG A 71 -1.90 6.42 -6.42
N ARG A 72 -1.58 7.38 -7.30
CA ARG A 72 -1.78 8.80 -6.98
C ARG A 72 -3.27 9.11 -7.02
N TYR A 73 -3.80 9.63 -5.92
CA TYR A 73 -5.17 10.12 -5.81
C TYR A 73 -5.16 11.34 -4.90
N LEU A 74 -5.82 12.44 -5.29
CA LEU A 74 -5.85 13.70 -4.52
C LEU A 74 -4.45 14.16 -4.03
N GLY A 75 -3.44 14.06 -4.91
CA GLY A 75 -2.06 14.45 -4.61
C GLY A 75 -1.26 13.51 -3.69
N LYS A 76 -1.86 12.41 -3.20
CA LYS A 76 -1.21 11.46 -2.28
C LYS A 76 -1.06 10.08 -2.90
N MET A 77 -0.07 9.32 -2.44
CA MET A 77 0.14 7.93 -2.86
C MET A 77 -0.65 7.00 -1.95
N TYR A 78 -1.71 6.40 -2.47
CA TYR A 78 -2.54 5.46 -1.74
C TYR A 78 -2.17 4.02 -2.08
N CYS A 79 -2.06 3.19 -1.06
CA CYS A 79 -1.80 1.77 -1.18
C CYS A 79 -3.01 1.07 -1.81
N THR A 80 -2.72 0.30 -2.85
CA THR A 80 -3.69 -0.58 -3.50
C THR A 80 -3.36 -2.05 -3.24
N ARG A 81 -2.10 -2.37 -2.91
CA ARG A 81 -1.67 -3.70 -2.46
C ARG A 81 -0.44 -3.61 -1.58
N ILE A 82 -0.32 -4.50 -0.60
CA ILE A 82 0.87 -4.66 0.25
C ILE A 82 1.34 -6.11 0.10
N VAL A 83 2.63 -6.30 -0.15
CA VAL A 83 3.30 -7.59 -0.17
C VAL A 83 4.46 -7.51 0.81
N LYS A 84 4.37 -8.27 1.91
CA LYS A 84 5.48 -8.44 2.84
C LYS A 84 6.44 -9.47 2.26
N LYS A 85 7.73 -9.16 2.25
CA LYS A 85 8.78 -10.11 1.87
C LYS A 85 9.34 -10.80 3.09
#